data_AF-A0A2M4BXX3-F1
#
_entry.id   AF-A0A2M4BXX3-F1
#
_cell.length_a   1.000
_cell.length_b   1.000
_cell.length_c   1.000
_cell.angle_alpha   90.00
_cell.angle_beta   90.00
_cell.angle_gamma   90.00
#
_symmetry.space_group_name_H-M   'P 1'
#
loop_
_entity.id
_entity.type
_entity.pdbx_description
1 polymer ?
#
loop_
_entity_poly.entity_id
_entity_poly.type
_entity_poly.pdbx_seq_one_letter_code
_entity_poly.pdbx_strand_id
1 'polypeptide(L)'
;MFVLAELKDNVRIAPELFRLKLPEAIKEQINRKLANKVLLNVGLCIALKDIVKLGDSIILPGDGASHTEVHFRYIVFRPMVGDVITGKIRSCSREGVHITLGFFDDILIPPSALQHPSRYEETEQAWVWEYPLEDGNTHDLYMDIGESIKFRVSGEVFEESSPIGPPDQEVPSGSGGSGAGTGGGPGSANPAQESNKTPYRIVAAINESGLGLLSWWVQQSQDDGEGDEDDGEGEEQEQEEQEEASEED
;
A
#
# COMPACT_ATOMS: atom_id res chain seq x y z
N MET A 1 -10.82 -2.43 1.69
CA MET A 1 -9.47 -2.00 2.15
C MET A 1 -9.28 -1.88 3.66
N PHE A 2 -10.18 -1.25 4.45
CA PHE A 2 -10.03 -1.15 5.91
C PHE A 2 -10.94 -2.12 6.65
N VAL A 3 -10.43 -2.71 7.73
CA VAL A 3 -11.16 -3.63 8.62
C VAL A 3 -11.10 -3.15 10.06
N LEU A 4 -12.09 -3.55 10.87
CA LEU A 4 -12.07 -3.34 12.31
C LEU A 4 -11.53 -4.60 12.98
N ALA A 5 -10.39 -4.47 13.63
CA ALA A 5 -9.80 -5.53 14.44
C ALA A 5 -10.22 -5.36 15.91
N GLU A 6 -10.87 -6.37 16.47
CA GLU A 6 -11.11 -6.45 17.92
C GLU A 6 -9.86 -6.98 18.60
N LEU A 7 -9.27 -6.16 19.47
CA LEU A 7 -8.01 -6.46 20.17
C LEU A 7 -8.20 -6.34 21.67
N LYS A 8 -7.48 -7.19 22.40
CA LYS A 8 -7.36 -7.17 23.86
C LYS A 8 -5.93 -6.83 24.22
N ASP A 9 -5.73 -5.81 25.05
CA ASP A 9 -4.41 -5.40 25.51
C ASP A 9 -4.43 -5.00 26.99
N ASN A 10 -3.28 -5.10 27.65
CA ASN A 10 -3.06 -4.54 28.98
C ASN A 10 -2.26 -3.25 28.86
N VAL A 11 -2.90 -2.13 29.18
CA VAL A 11 -2.34 -0.80 28.99
C VAL A 11 -1.76 -0.30 30.31
N ARG A 12 -0.44 -0.06 30.32
CA ARG A 12 0.26 0.59 31.43
C ARG A 12 0.12 2.11 31.32
N ILE A 13 -0.48 2.72 32.33
CA ILE A 13 -0.70 4.17 32.44
C ILE A 13 0.22 4.72 33.53
N ALA A 14 1.12 5.62 33.13
CA ALA A 14 2.05 6.25 34.05
C ALA A 14 1.33 7.19 35.04
N PRO A 15 1.84 7.34 36.28
CA PRO A 15 1.23 8.21 37.28
C PRO A 15 1.08 9.67 36.86
N GLU A 16 1.94 10.17 35.96
CA GLU A 16 1.84 11.54 35.45
C GLU A 16 0.52 11.77 34.68
N LEU A 17 -0.01 10.72 34.05
CA LEU A 17 -1.23 10.75 33.25
C LEU A 17 -2.50 10.56 34.09
N PHE A 18 -2.40 10.34 35.41
CA PHE A 18 -3.56 10.21 36.30
C PHE A 18 -4.39 11.49 36.44
N ARG A 19 -3.85 12.62 35.97
CA ARG A 19 -4.60 13.89 35.88
C ARG A 19 -5.64 13.88 34.76
N LEU A 20 -5.48 13.02 33.76
CA LEU A 20 -6.39 12.88 32.62
C LEU A 20 -7.51 11.89 32.94
N LYS A 21 -8.60 11.95 32.17
CA LYS A 21 -9.65 10.94 32.28
C LYS A 21 -9.10 9.60 31.78
N LEU A 22 -9.44 8.52 32.50
CA LEU A 22 -8.95 7.18 32.19
C LEU A 22 -9.15 6.77 30.71
N PRO A 23 -10.31 7.00 30.06
CA PRO A 23 -10.48 6.69 28.65
C PRO A 23 -9.58 7.51 27.71
N GLU A 24 -9.25 8.75 28.06
CA GLU A 24 -8.38 9.61 27.25
C GLU A 24 -6.92 9.13 27.35
N ALA A 25 -6.45 8.86 28.57
CA ALA A 25 -5.12 8.31 28.81
C ALA A 25 -4.92 6.95 28.10
N ILE A 26 -5.94 6.09 28.12
CA ILE A 26 -5.92 4.81 27.42
C ILE A 26 -5.85 5.01 25.90
N LYS A 27 -6.68 5.91 25.33
CA LYS A 27 -6.68 6.19 23.89
C LYS A 27 -5.31 6.64 23.41
N GLU A 28 -4.68 7.57 24.14
CA GLU A 28 -3.34 8.07 23.83
C GLU A 28 -2.31 6.94 23.87
N GLN A 29 -2.33 6.12 24.92
CA GLN A 29 -1.36 5.06 25.10
C GLN A 29 -1.51 3.93 24.06
N ILE A 30 -2.75 3.55 23.70
CA ILE A 30 -3.01 2.57 22.64
C ILE A 30 -2.54 3.12 21.29
N ASN A 31 -2.86 4.37 20.96
CA ASN A 31 -2.41 4.98 19.71
C ASN A 31 -0.87 5.07 19.65
N ARG A 32 -0.21 5.47 20.74
CA ARG A 32 1.24 5.48 20.81
C ARG A 32 1.86 4.09 20.62
N LYS A 33 1.19 3.05 21.13
CA LYS A 33 1.67 1.67 21.04
C LYS A 33 1.43 1.05 19.66
N LEU A 34 0.30 1.31 19.02
CA LEU A 34 -0.13 0.59 17.82
C LEU A 34 -0.12 1.40 16.52
N ALA A 35 -0.16 2.74 16.57
CA ALA A 35 -0.21 3.54 15.35
C ALA A 35 1.02 3.28 14.47
N ASN A 36 0.77 3.09 13.16
CA ASN A 36 1.78 2.78 12.15
C ASN A 36 2.62 1.52 12.45
N LYS A 37 2.06 0.56 13.19
CA LYS A 37 2.68 -0.75 13.40
C LYS A 37 1.92 -1.82 12.63
N VAL A 38 2.68 -2.75 12.06
CA VAL A 38 2.13 -3.96 11.44
C VAL A 38 1.95 -5.01 12.53
N LEU A 39 0.73 -5.52 12.65
CA LEU A 39 0.42 -6.71 13.45
C LEU A 39 0.35 -7.93 12.53
N LEU A 40 1.08 -8.98 12.89
CA LEU A 40 1.13 -10.24 12.14
C LEU A 40 -0.29 -10.83 12.02
N ASN A 41 -0.68 -11.24 10.81
CA ASN A 41 -2.00 -11.78 10.49
C ASN A 41 -3.19 -10.82 10.73
N VAL A 42 -2.94 -9.54 11.00
CA VAL A 42 -3.98 -8.52 11.23
C VAL A 42 -3.86 -7.37 10.23
N GLY A 43 -2.65 -6.84 9.98
CA GLY A 43 -2.40 -5.77 9.01
C GLY A 43 -1.76 -4.52 9.62
N LEU A 44 -1.79 -3.40 8.89
CA LEU A 44 -1.22 -2.12 9.33
C LEU A 44 -2.23 -1.34 10.19
N CYS A 45 -1.87 -1.07 11.44
CA CYS A 45 -2.69 -0.32 12.39
C CYS A 45 -2.68 1.19 12.08
N ILE A 46 -3.86 1.77 11.89
CA ILE A 46 -4.02 3.20 11.56
C ILE A 46 -4.39 4.01 12.80
N ALA A 47 -5.57 3.76 13.37
CA ALA A 47 -6.09 4.54 14.48
C ALA A 47 -7.11 3.76 15.32
N LEU A 48 -7.23 4.12 16.60
CA LEU A 48 -8.24 3.59 17.50
C LEU A 48 -9.64 4.10 17.10
N LYS A 49 -10.61 3.20 16.94
CA LYS A 49 -12.00 3.57 16.70
C LYS A 49 -12.73 3.85 18.01
N ASP A 50 -12.85 2.82 18.85
CA ASP A 50 -13.53 2.91 20.14
C ASP A 50 -13.10 1.81 21.12
N ILE A 51 -13.41 2.04 22.39
CA ILE A 51 -13.16 1.12 23.49
C ILE A 51 -14.48 0.41 23.79
N VAL A 52 -14.49 -0.92 23.67
CA VAL A 52 -15.68 -1.76 23.85
C VAL A 52 -15.87 -2.10 25.32
N LYS A 53 -14.78 -2.47 26.00
CA LYS A 53 -14.80 -2.84 27.42
C LYS A 53 -13.56 -2.32 28.12
N LEU A 54 -13.77 -1.76 29.29
CA LEU A 54 -12.72 -1.31 30.19
C LEU A 54 -12.78 -2.18 31.45
N GLY A 55 -11.69 -2.86 31.75
CA GLY A 55 -11.54 -3.70 32.94
C GLY A 55 -11.05 -2.90 34.14
N ASP A 56 -10.81 -3.61 35.25
CA ASP A 56 -10.34 -2.98 36.47
C ASP A 56 -8.87 -2.56 36.35
N SER A 57 -8.57 -1.38 36.92
CA SER A 57 -7.24 -0.80 36.99
C SER A 57 -6.51 -1.31 38.23
N ILE A 58 -5.43 -2.09 38.03
CA ILE A 58 -4.61 -2.64 39.13
C ILE A 58 -3.25 -1.95 39.19
N ILE A 59 -2.72 -1.74 40.40
CA ILE A 59 -1.36 -1.25 40.62
C ILE A 59 -0.53 -2.44 41.11
N LEU A 60 0.57 -2.71 40.41
CA LEU A 60 1.44 -3.84 40.74
C LEU A 60 2.41 -3.42 41.87
N PRO A 61 2.71 -4.30 42.85
CA PRO A 61 3.73 -3.99 43.85
C PRO A 61 5.08 -3.70 43.19
N GLY A 62 5.64 -2.51 43.43
CA GLY A 62 6.93 -2.09 42.85
C GLY A 62 6.83 -1.25 41.57
N ASP A 63 5.65 -1.13 40.94
CA ASP A 63 5.40 -0.17 39.85
C ASP A 63 4.21 0.71 40.23
N GLY A 64 4.44 2.03 40.35
CA GLY A 64 3.38 2.98 40.66
C GLY A 64 2.36 3.17 39.53
N ALA A 65 2.62 2.62 38.34
CA ALA A 65 1.71 2.70 37.20
C ALA A 65 0.46 1.83 37.34
N SER A 66 -0.63 2.33 36.77
CA SER A 66 -1.89 1.59 36.69
C SER A 66 -1.90 0.70 35.44
N HIS A 67 -2.24 -0.57 35.60
CA HIS A 67 -2.38 -1.55 34.54
C HIS A 67 -3.86 -1.84 34.36
N THR A 68 -4.40 -1.51 33.19
CA THR A 68 -5.82 -1.68 32.88
C THR A 68 -5.99 -2.61 31.69
N GLU A 69 -6.80 -3.65 31.85
CA GLU A 69 -7.20 -4.51 30.73
C GLU A 69 -8.25 -3.78 29.87
N VAL A 70 -8.01 -3.70 28.56
CA VAL A 70 -8.89 -2.98 27.63
C VAL A 70 -9.20 -3.85 26.42
N HIS A 71 -10.47 -3.89 26.04
CA HIS A 71 -10.95 -4.48 24.79
C HIS A 71 -11.41 -3.35 23.89
N PHE A 72 -10.87 -3.26 22.69
CA PHE A 72 -11.09 -2.13 21.80
C PHE A 72 -11.11 -2.55 20.33
N ARG A 73 -11.68 -1.69 19.49
CA ARG A 73 -11.67 -1.86 18.03
C ARG A 73 -10.68 -0.89 17.41
N TYR A 74 -9.78 -1.43 16.61
CA TYR A 74 -8.77 -0.66 15.91
C TYR A 74 -9.04 -0.66 14.40
N ILE A 75 -8.85 0.49 13.75
CA ILE A 75 -8.93 0.59 12.29
C ILE A 75 -7.60 0.08 11.73
N VAL A 76 -7.68 -0.99 10.95
CA VAL A 76 -6.52 -1.65 10.37
C VAL A 76 -6.66 -1.65 8.85
N PHE A 77 -5.58 -1.29 8.16
CA PHE A 77 -5.46 -1.46 6.73
C PHE A 77 -5.06 -2.91 6.43
N ARG A 78 -6.01 -3.63 5.83
CA ARG A 78 -5.86 -5.00 5.36
C ARG A 78 -6.84 -5.20 4.19
N PRO A 79 -6.43 -4.85 2.97
CA PRO A 79 -7.29 -5.06 1.81
C PRO A 79 -7.49 -6.54 1.53
N MET A 80 -8.68 -6.90 1.08
CA MET A 80 -9.01 -8.29 0.76
C MET A 80 -8.57 -8.62 -0.66
N VAL A 81 -8.30 -9.91 -0.90
CA VAL A 81 -8.06 -10.40 -2.27
C VAL A 81 -9.30 -10.09 -3.12
N GLY A 82 -9.08 -9.47 -4.27
CA GLY A 82 -10.13 -8.98 -5.16
C GLY A 82 -10.45 -7.49 -5.02
N ASP A 83 -10.03 -6.83 -3.93
CA ASP A 83 -10.24 -5.38 -3.76
C ASP A 83 -9.52 -4.61 -4.88
N VAL A 84 -10.23 -3.68 -5.53
CA VAL A 84 -9.65 -2.77 -6.53
C VAL A 84 -9.33 -1.44 -5.85
N ILE A 85 -8.07 -1.02 -5.91
CA ILE A 85 -7.55 0.17 -5.24
C ILE A 85 -6.80 1.02 -6.26
N THR A 86 -6.87 2.34 -6.07
CA THR A 86 -6.08 3.30 -6.85
C THR A 86 -4.92 3.81 -6.00
N GLY A 87 -3.71 3.72 -6.54
CA GLY A 87 -2.47 4.22 -5.92
C GLY A 87 -1.62 4.97 -6.94
N LYS A 88 -0.40 5.33 -6.53
CA LYS A 88 0.58 5.95 -7.42
C LYS A 88 1.79 5.05 -7.60
N ILE A 89 2.37 5.06 -8.80
CA ILE A 89 3.62 4.34 -9.05
C ILE A 89 4.75 5.04 -8.28
N ARG A 90 5.42 4.31 -7.39
CA ARG A 90 6.57 4.80 -6.63
C ARG A 90 7.87 4.61 -7.40
N SER A 91 8.04 3.43 -7.97
CA SER A 91 9.22 3.04 -8.73
C SER A 91 8.94 1.77 -9.52
N CYS A 92 9.63 1.60 -10.63
CA CYS A 92 9.59 0.39 -11.44
C CYS A 92 10.94 -0.31 -11.37
N SER A 93 10.94 -1.63 -11.25
CA SER A 93 12.14 -2.46 -11.16
C SER A 93 11.95 -3.75 -11.97
N ARG A 94 13.02 -4.52 -12.15
CA ARG A 94 12.94 -5.86 -12.77
C ARG A 94 12.05 -6.83 -11.97
N GLU A 95 11.89 -6.61 -10.65
CA GLU A 95 11.00 -7.39 -9.80
C GLU A 95 9.52 -7.07 -10.05
N GLY A 96 9.22 -5.89 -10.61
CA GLY A 96 7.87 -5.46 -10.94
C GLY A 96 7.65 -3.96 -10.73
N VAL A 97 6.38 -3.58 -10.61
CA VAL A 97 5.96 -2.19 -10.37
C VAL A 97 5.65 -2.02 -8.88
N HIS A 98 6.33 -1.07 -8.23
CA HIS A 98 6.08 -0.71 -6.83
C HIS A 98 5.09 0.44 -6.74
N ILE A 99 4.08 0.30 -5.89
CA ILE A 99 2.99 1.26 -5.72
C ILE A 99 2.99 1.82 -4.31
N THR A 100 2.68 3.11 -4.19
CA THR A 100 2.43 3.79 -2.93
C THR A 100 0.97 4.26 -2.84
N LEU A 101 0.40 4.12 -1.63
CA LEU A 101 -0.87 4.74 -1.24
C LEU A 101 -0.66 5.99 -0.35
N GLY A 102 0.60 6.40 -0.16
CA GLY A 102 1.01 7.51 0.71
C GLY A 102 1.28 7.09 2.16
N PHE A 103 0.40 6.28 2.76
CA PHE A 103 0.63 5.73 4.11
C PHE A 103 1.17 4.28 4.10
N PHE A 104 1.21 3.65 2.93
CA PHE A 104 1.69 2.28 2.74
C PHE A 104 2.36 2.17 1.36
N ASP A 105 3.59 1.64 1.34
CA ASP A 105 4.47 1.64 0.17
C ASP A 105 4.88 0.23 -0.30
N ASP A 106 4.56 -0.81 0.47
CA ASP A 106 4.98 -2.18 0.22
C ASP A 106 3.97 -2.94 -0.63
N ILE A 107 3.61 -2.36 -1.78
CA ILE A 107 2.72 -2.96 -2.78
C ILE A 107 3.53 -3.26 -4.05
N LEU A 108 3.53 -4.52 -4.47
CA LEU A 108 4.26 -4.99 -5.64
C LEU A 108 3.31 -5.65 -6.65
N ILE A 109 3.40 -5.23 -7.92
CA ILE A 109 2.83 -5.96 -9.03
C ILE A 109 3.95 -6.75 -9.72
N PRO A 110 3.99 -8.08 -9.61
CA PRO A 110 5.00 -8.89 -10.27
C PRO A 110 4.76 -8.92 -11.80
N PRO A 111 5.82 -9.15 -12.61
CA PRO A 111 5.74 -9.21 -14.07
C PRO A 111 4.70 -10.22 -14.58
N SER A 112 4.52 -11.33 -13.87
CA SER A 112 3.52 -12.35 -14.20
C SER A 112 2.08 -11.87 -14.09
N ALA A 113 1.83 -10.79 -13.36
CA ALA A 113 0.52 -10.19 -13.15
C ALA A 113 0.37 -8.83 -13.86
N LEU A 114 1.30 -8.48 -14.75
CA LEU A 114 1.18 -7.36 -15.67
C LEU A 114 0.32 -7.74 -16.89
N GLN A 115 -0.06 -6.72 -17.65
CA GLN A 115 -0.76 -6.89 -18.93
C GLN A 115 0.18 -7.50 -19.96
N HIS A 116 -0.34 -8.43 -20.76
CA HIS A 116 0.45 -9.09 -21.79
C HIS A 116 0.07 -8.53 -23.17
N PRO A 117 1.04 -8.26 -24.07
CA PRO A 117 2.49 -8.35 -23.89
C PRO A 117 3.11 -7.12 -23.19
N SER A 118 4.00 -7.34 -22.21
CA SER A 118 4.75 -6.26 -21.53
C SER A 118 6.25 -6.53 -21.50
N ARG A 119 7.06 -5.48 -21.57
CA ARG A 119 8.53 -5.53 -21.45
C ARG A 119 9.05 -4.52 -20.43
N TYR A 120 10.21 -4.83 -19.84
CA TYR A 120 10.92 -3.92 -18.95
C TYR A 120 12.06 -3.24 -19.70
N GLU A 121 12.04 -1.91 -19.73
CA GLU A 121 13.10 -1.09 -20.31
C GLU A 121 14.04 -0.62 -19.19
N GLU A 122 15.29 -1.09 -19.21
CA GLU A 122 16.26 -0.77 -18.14
C GLU A 122 16.79 0.66 -18.22
N THR A 123 16.84 1.26 -19.41
CA THR A 123 17.30 2.65 -19.60
C THR A 123 16.36 3.67 -18.99
N GLU A 124 15.05 3.41 -19.07
CA GLU A 124 14.00 4.28 -18.52
C GLU A 124 13.54 3.83 -17.14
N GLN A 125 13.99 2.64 -16.69
CA GLN A 125 13.51 1.98 -15.49
C GLN A 125 11.98 1.93 -15.43
N ALA A 126 11.35 1.60 -16.57
CA ALA A 126 9.90 1.62 -16.73
C ALA A 126 9.41 0.30 -17.34
N TRP A 127 8.17 -0.07 -16.97
CA TRP A 127 7.46 -1.16 -17.63
C TRP A 127 6.63 -0.58 -18.78
N VAL A 128 6.71 -1.23 -19.95
CA VAL A 128 5.99 -0.85 -21.16
C VAL A 128 5.00 -1.94 -21.49
N TRP A 129 3.73 -1.57 -21.67
CA TRP A 129 2.71 -2.44 -22.21
C TRP A 129 2.59 -2.20 -23.72
N GLU A 130 2.79 -3.24 -24.52
CA GLU A 130 2.68 -3.19 -25.97
C GLU A 130 1.24 -3.54 -26.35
N TYR A 131 0.41 -2.54 -26.61
CA TYR A 131 -0.97 -2.76 -27.03
C TYR A 131 -1.02 -3.07 -28.54
N PRO A 132 -1.47 -4.25 -28.98
CA PRO A 132 -1.57 -4.56 -30.41
C PRO A 132 -2.77 -3.83 -31.03
N LEU A 133 -2.53 -3.04 -32.08
CA LEU A 133 -3.59 -2.41 -32.88
C LEU A 133 -4.00 -3.34 -34.03
N GLU A 134 -5.23 -3.16 -34.52
CA GLU A 134 -5.79 -3.94 -35.63
C GLU A 134 -4.99 -3.80 -36.94
N ASP A 135 -4.29 -2.68 -37.12
CA ASP A 135 -3.43 -2.40 -38.29
C ASP A 135 -2.08 -3.15 -38.27
N GLY A 136 -1.82 -3.97 -37.24
CA GLY A 136 -0.56 -4.71 -37.07
C GLY A 136 0.58 -3.90 -36.46
N ASN A 137 0.33 -2.64 -36.11
CA ASN A 137 1.24 -1.81 -35.32
C ASN A 137 1.03 -2.04 -33.81
N THR A 138 2.05 -1.81 -33.00
CA THR A 138 1.96 -1.81 -31.53
C THR A 138 1.98 -0.38 -31.00
N HIS A 139 1.18 -0.10 -29.98
CA HIS A 139 1.23 1.15 -29.24
C HIS A 139 1.84 0.92 -27.86
N ASP A 140 2.98 1.56 -27.63
CA ASP A 140 3.76 1.40 -26.41
C ASP A 140 3.22 2.32 -25.32
N LEU A 141 2.64 1.72 -24.29
CA LEU A 141 2.08 2.42 -23.13
C LEU A 141 3.05 2.29 -21.94
N TYR A 142 3.68 3.41 -21.60
CA TYR A 142 4.68 3.50 -20.54
C TYR A 142 4.01 3.63 -19.17
N MET A 143 4.57 2.94 -18.17
CA MET A 143 4.18 3.07 -16.77
C MET A 143 5.13 4.02 -16.05
N ASP A 144 4.81 5.32 -16.08
CA ASP A 144 5.64 6.36 -15.52
C ASP A 144 5.51 6.49 -13.99
N ILE A 145 6.61 6.89 -13.36
CA ILE A 145 6.66 7.13 -11.91
C ILE A 145 5.76 8.32 -11.54
N GLY A 146 4.97 8.15 -10.49
CA GLY A 146 4.04 9.18 -9.98
C GLY A 146 2.66 9.14 -10.60
N GLU A 147 2.46 8.40 -11.69
CA GLU A 147 1.14 8.23 -12.30
C GLU A 147 0.20 7.41 -11.43
N SER A 148 -1.10 7.70 -11.57
CA SER A 148 -2.14 7.03 -10.81
C SER A 148 -2.55 5.73 -11.50
N ILE A 149 -2.37 4.62 -10.81
CA ILE A 149 -2.63 3.26 -11.29
C ILE A 149 -3.76 2.63 -10.48
N LYS A 150 -4.72 2.02 -11.18
CA LYS A 150 -5.78 1.19 -10.60
C LYS A 150 -5.34 -0.27 -10.67
N PHE A 151 -5.27 -0.93 -9.53
CA PHE A 151 -4.82 -2.32 -9.43
C PHE A 151 -5.79 -3.13 -8.58
N ARG A 152 -5.78 -4.45 -8.79
CA ARG A 152 -6.51 -5.40 -7.95
C ARG A 152 -5.55 -6.09 -7.01
N VAL A 153 -5.92 -6.25 -5.74
CA VAL A 153 -5.15 -7.03 -4.77
C VAL A 153 -5.30 -8.51 -5.09
N SER A 154 -4.19 -9.19 -5.36
CA SER A 154 -4.16 -10.63 -5.66
C SER A 154 -3.78 -11.47 -4.44
N GLY A 155 -2.99 -10.90 -3.52
CA GLY A 155 -2.55 -11.61 -2.31
C GLY A 155 -1.90 -10.70 -1.28
N GLU A 156 -1.68 -11.26 -0.09
CA GLU A 156 -0.92 -10.61 0.98
C GLU A 156 0.13 -11.58 1.54
N VAL A 157 1.27 -11.03 1.95
CA VAL A 157 2.37 -11.77 2.57
C VAL A 157 2.74 -11.09 3.87
N PHE A 158 2.71 -11.86 4.95
CA PHE A 158 3.21 -11.45 6.26
C PHE A 158 4.54 -12.14 6.52
N GLU A 159 5.56 -11.37 6.88
CA GLU A 159 6.85 -11.91 7.31
C GLU A 159 7.07 -11.59 8.79
N GLU A 160 7.39 -12.62 9.57
CA GLU A 160 7.64 -12.44 11.00
C GLU A 160 9.04 -11.85 11.21
N SER A 161 9.08 -10.58 11.63
CA SER A 161 10.33 -9.88 11.96
C SER A 161 10.76 -10.14 13.41
N SER A 162 10.76 -11.40 13.83
CA SER A 162 11.30 -11.78 15.15
C SER A 162 12.83 -11.70 15.09
N PRO A 163 13.51 -11.05 16.05
CA PRO A 163 14.96 -10.98 16.05
C PRO A 163 15.52 -12.41 16.06
N ILE A 164 16.29 -12.73 15.03
CA ILE A 164 17.13 -13.93 15.03
C ILE A 164 18.04 -13.79 16.26
N GLY A 165 18.16 -14.87 17.02
CA GLY A 165 18.76 -14.89 18.36
C GLY A 165 20.12 -14.20 18.46
N PRO A 166 20.61 -13.95 19.68
CA PRO A 166 21.86 -13.23 19.89
C PRO A 166 22.96 -13.82 18.99
N PRO A 167 23.74 -12.99 18.27
CA PRO A 167 24.83 -13.49 17.44
C PRO A 167 25.72 -14.36 18.33
N ASP A 168 26.04 -15.57 17.87
CA ASP A 168 26.89 -16.51 18.62
C ASP A 168 28.13 -15.75 19.12
N GLN A 169 28.16 -15.46 20.43
CA GLN A 169 29.38 -15.02 21.07
C GLN A 169 30.31 -16.23 21.03
N GLU A 170 31.33 -16.17 20.19
CA GLU A 170 32.45 -17.10 20.21
C GLU A 170 32.95 -17.21 21.66
N VAL A 171 32.58 -18.30 22.32
CA VAL A 171 33.11 -18.66 23.63
C VAL A 171 34.61 -18.81 23.49
N PRO A 172 35.43 -18.02 24.22
CA PRO A 172 36.87 -18.19 24.18
C PRO A 172 37.20 -19.58 24.72
N SER A 173 37.87 -20.36 23.87
CA SER A 173 38.23 -21.75 24.12
C SER A 173 39.00 -21.92 25.42
N GLY A 174 38.35 -22.52 26.42
CA GLY A 174 38.94 -22.99 27.66
C GLY A 174 38.65 -24.47 27.88
N SER A 175 39.58 -25.31 27.43
CA SER A 175 39.87 -26.69 27.88
C SER A 175 38.75 -27.76 27.92
N GLY A 176 38.86 -28.73 26.99
CA GLY A 176 38.90 -30.16 27.32
C GLY A 176 37.58 -30.93 27.37
N GLY A 177 37.34 -31.80 26.37
CA GLY A 177 36.34 -32.87 26.47
C GLY A 177 35.91 -33.47 25.14
N SER A 178 36.54 -34.57 24.74
CA SER A 178 36.26 -35.37 23.56
C SER A 178 34.87 -36.02 23.59
N GLY A 179 34.14 -35.99 22.47
CA GLY A 179 32.92 -36.79 22.28
C GLY A 179 32.32 -36.59 20.89
N ALA A 180 32.54 -37.56 20.00
CA ALA A 180 32.10 -37.56 18.62
C ALA A 180 30.58 -37.77 18.46
N GLY A 181 29.97 -37.03 17.52
CA GLY A 181 28.61 -37.24 17.03
C GLY A 181 28.43 -36.53 15.69
N THR A 182 28.43 -37.32 14.61
CA THR A 182 28.42 -36.93 13.19
C THR A 182 27.05 -36.45 12.68
N GLY A 183 27.02 -35.45 11.79
CA GLY A 183 25.87 -35.18 10.91
C GLY A 183 26.00 -33.87 10.13
N GLY A 184 26.18 -33.96 8.80
CA GLY A 184 26.58 -32.87 7.87
C GLY A 184 25.57 -31.74 7.62
N GLY A 185 26.11 -30.60 7.14
CA GLY A 185 25.46 -29.29 6.93
C GLY A 185 24.53 -29.15 5.71
N PRO A 186 24.54 -28.05 4.90
CA PRO A 186 25.48 -26.93 4.82
C PRO A 186 24.81 -25.53 4.91
N GLY A 187 25.61 -24.46 4.95
CA GLY A 187 25.12 -23.12 4.58
C GLY A 187 25.72 -22.00 5.41
N SER A 188 26.95 -21.61 5.08
CA SER A 188 27.55 -20.36 5.54
C SER A 188 26.67 -19.19 5.06
N ALA A 189 25.89 -18.60 5.96
CA ALA A 189 25.15 -17.37 5.68
C ALA A 189 26.08 -16.19 5.98
N ASN A 190 26.54 -15.56 4.90
CA ASN A 190 27.24 -14.29 4.89
C ASN A 190 26.47 -13.25 5.75
N PRO A 191 27.07 -12.60 6.76
CA PRO A 191 26.38 -11.60 7.59
C PRO A 191 26.23 -10.23 6.90
N ALA A 192 26.21 -10.18 5.57
CA ALA A 192 26.28 -8.94 4.78
C ALA A 192 25.16 -8.80 3.74
N GLN A 193 24.01 -9.41 4.00
CA GLN A 193 22.79 -9.11 3.25
C GLN A 193 21.57 -9.30 4.16
N GLU A 194 21.45 -8.46 5.18
CA GLU A 194 20.16 -8.17 5.80
C GLU A 194 19.27 -7.55 4.72
N SER A 195 18.63 -8.38 3.89
CA SER A 195 17.51 -7.93 3.09
C SER A 195 16.48 -7.46 4.11
N ASN A 196 16.26 -6.15 4.17
CA ASN A 196 15.28 -5.49 5.01
C ASN A 196 13.88 -6.02 4.64
N LYS A 197 13.51 -7.15 5.24
CA LYS A 197 12.27 -7.87 4.94
C LYS A 197 11.12 -7.07 5.54
N THR A 198 10.25 -6.56 4.67
CA THR A 198 9.12 -5.76 5.09
C THR A 198 8.06 -6.69 5.72
N PRO A 199 7.57 -6.38 6.94
CA PRO A 199 6.74 -7.30 7.70
C PRO A 199 5.35 -7.52 7.09
N TYR A 200 4.92 -6.61 6.21
CA TYR A 200 3.68 -6.73 5.47
C TYR A 200 3.88 -6.25 4.04
N ARG A 201 3.63 -7.13 3.08
CA ARG A 201 3.70 -6.85 1.64
C ARG A 201 2.40 -7.27 0.96
N ILE A 202 1.91 -6.43 0.07
CA ILE A 202 0.72 -6.71 -0.74
C ILE A 202 1.17 -7.03 -2.16
N VAL A 203 0.62 -8.12 -2.71
CA VAL A 203 0.79 -8.48 -4.12
C VAL A 203 -0.45 -8.03 -4.87
N ALA A 204 -0.24 -7.31 -5.96
CA ALA A 204 -1.28 -6.75 -6.80
C ALA A 204 -1.20 -7.30 -8.24
N ALA A 205 -2.25 -7.08 -9.02
CA ALA A 205 -2.39 -7.48 -10.40
C ALA A 205 -3.10 -6.40 -11.22
N ILE A 206 -2.72 -6.28 -12.50
CA ILE A 206 -3.33 -5.37 -13.48
C ILE A 206 -3.66 -6.05 -14.82
N ASN A 207 -3.60 -7.38 -14.85
CA ASN A 207 -3.80 -8.21 -16.05
C ASN A 207 -5.25 -8.26 -16.57
N GLU A 208 -6.19 -7.56 -15.94
CA GLU A 208 -7.59 -7.48 -16.37
C GLU A 208 -7.91 -6.14 -17.00
N SER A 209 -8.87 -6.14 -17.92
CA SER A 209 -9.39 -4.93 -18.57
C SER A 209 -9.96 -3.95 -17.54
N GLY A 210 -9.69 -2.65 -17.72
CA GLY A 210 -10.10 -1.60 -16.78
C GLY A 210 -9.16 -1.41 -15.57
N LEU A 211 -8.07 -2.18 -15.49
CA LEU A 211 -6.95 -1.97 -14.56
C LEU A 211 -5.74 -1.38 -15.28
N GLY A 212 -4.75 -0.88 -14.54
CA GLY A 212 -3.61 -0.16 -15.09
C GLY A 212 -3.70 1.35 -14.85
N LEU A 213 -2.95 2.14 -15.62
CA LEU A 213 -2.93 3.58 -15.44
C LEU A 213 -4.31 4.16 -15.78
N LEU A 214 -4.75 5.14 -15.00
CA LEU A 214 -6.03 5.81 -15.26
C LEU A 214 -6.04 6.53 -16.61
N SER A 215 -4.89 7.06 -17.05
CA SER A 215 -4.70 7.74 -18.33
C SER A 215 -5.06 6.85 -19.53
N TRP A 216 -4.85 5.53 -19.44
CA TRP A 216 -5.15 4.59 -20.51
C TRP A 216 -6.63 4.45 -20.84
N TRP A 217 -7.51 4.75 -19.87
CA TRP A 217 -8.95 4.51 -19.99
C TRP A 217 -9.77 5.78 -20.22
N VAL A 218 -9.18 6.96 -20.05
CA VAL A 218 -9.90 8.26 -20.15
C VAL A 218 -10.29 8.59 -21.60
N GLN A 219 -9.53 8.12 -22.59
CA GLN A 219 -9.81 8.40 -24.00
C GLN A 219 -11.04 7.65 -24.52
N GLN A 220 -11.35 6.48 -23.96
CA GLN A 220 -12.42 5.61 -24.45
C GLN A 220 -13.83 6.16 -24.15
N SER A 221 -13.99 6.98 -23.10
CA SER A 221 -15.28 7.57 -22.73
C SER A 221 -15.71 8.78 -23.57
N GLN A 222 -14.88 9.24 -24.50
CA GLN A 222 -15.18 10.43 -25.31
C GLN A 222 -15.61 10.09 -26.75
N ASP A 223 -15.43 8.84 -27.20
CA ASP A 223 -15.74 8.38 -28.56
C ASP A 223 -17.11 7.69 -28.68
N ASP A 224 -17.76 7.38 -27.55
CA ASP A 224 -19.07 6.70 -27.50
C ASP A 224 -20.28 7.68 -27.50
N GLY A 225 -20.03 8.98 -27.75
CA GLY A 225 -21.00 10.06 -27.52
C GLY A 225 -21.48 10.85 -28.74
N GLU A 226 -20.91 10.64 -29.93
CA GLU A 226 -21.34 11.35 -31.16
C GLU A 226 -22.13 10.41 -32.08
N GLY A 227 -23.36 10.11 -31.67
CA GLY A 227 -24.38 9.49 -32.50
C GLY A 227 -25.63 10.35 -32.53
N ASP A 228 -25.95 10.85 -33.73
CA ASP A 228 -27.21 11.51 -34.16
C ASP A 228 -27.60 12.83 -33.50
N GLU A 229 -27.33 13.95 -34.18
CA GLU A 229 -28.35 14.96 -34.51
C GLU A 229 -28.06 15.51 -35.93
N ASP A 230 -28.64 14.82 -36.92
CA ASP A 230 -29.03 15.41 -38.20
C ASP A 230 -30.21 16.35 -37.94
N ASP A 231 -30.07 17.63 -38.26
CA ASP A 231 -31.20 18.50 -38.59
C ASP A 231 -30.69 19.62 -39.50
N GLY A 232 -31.10 19.53 -40.76
CA GLY A 232 -30.84 20.50 -41.80
C GLY A 232 -31.75 21.74 -41.77
N GLU A 233 -31.39 22.64 -42.69
CA GLU A 233 -32.18 23.72 -43.28
C GLU A 233 -32.33 25.05 -42.51
N GLY A 234 -32.01 26.15 -43.22
CA GLY A 234 -32.41 27.50 -42.84
C GLY A 234 -31.55 28.61 -43.43
N GLU A 235 -31.64 28.83 -44.75
CA GLU A 235 -31.21 30.08 -45.38
C GLU A 235 -32.06 31.27 -44.90
N GLU A 236 -31.47 32.48 -44.99
CA GLU A 236 -32.08 33.81 -45.13
C GLU A 236 -32.09 34.80 -43.95
N GLN A 237 -31.69 36.05 -44.29
CA GLN A 237 -32.02 37.37 -43.70
C GLN A 237 -31.19 37.77 -42.45
N GLU A 238 -30.51 38.93 -42.34
CA GLU A 238 -30.64 40.32 -42.86
C GLU A 238 -29.22 40.90 -43.08
N GLN A 239 -28.83 41.57 -44.17
CA GLN A 239 -29.22 42.92 -44.60
C GLN A 239 -29.23 43.97 -43.48
N GLU A 240 -28.06 44.28 -42.89
CA GLU A 240 -27.85 45.54 -42.14
C GLU A 240 -26.34 45.83 -41.99
N GLU A 241 -25.62 46.08 -43.08
CA GLU A 241 -24.25 46.62 -42.99
C GLU A 241 -23.85 47.50 -44.20
N GLN A 242 -24.84 48.11 -44.84
CA GLN A 242 -24.65 49.31 -45.66
C GLN A 242 -25.35 50.46 -44.95
N GLU A 243 -24.64 51.27 -44.14
CA GLU A 243 -24.90 52.72 -44.00
C GLU A 243 -23.95 53.50 -43.05
N GLU A 244 -22.96 52.90 -42.38
CA GLU A 244 -22.08 53.65 -41.43
C GLU A 244 -20.60 53.80 -41.84
N ALA A 245 -20.31 54.00 -43.14
CA ALA A 245 -18.95 54.40 -43.56
C ALA A 245 -18.92 55.57 -44.56
N SER A 246 -20.03 56.30 -44.68
CA SER A 246 -20.09 57.54 -45.45
C SER A 246 -20.59 58.70 -44.61
N GLU A 247 -19.96 58.93 -43.46
CA GLU A 247 -20.00 60.23 -42.79
C GLU A 247 -18.78 60.34 -41.86
N GLU A 248 -18.22 61.56 -41.81
CA GLU A 248 -17.06 62.01 -41.02
C GLU A 248 -15.67 61.97 -41.70
N ASP A 249 -15.49 63.03 -42.51
CA ASP A 249 -14.35 64.00 -42.55
C ASP A 249 -12.88 63.53 -42.60
#